data_AF-A0A508A0B3-F1
#
_entry.id   AF-A0A508A0B3-F1
#
_cell.length_a   1.000
_cell.length_b   1.000
_cell.length_c   1.000
_cell.angle_alpha   90.00
_cell.angle_beta   90.00
_cell.angle_gamma   90.00
#
_symmetry.space_group_name_H-M   'P 1'
#
loop_
_entity.id
_entity.type
_entity.pdbx_description
1 polymer ?
#
loop_
_entity_poly.entity_id
_entity_poly.type
_entity_poly.pdbx_seq_one_letter_code
_entity_poly.pdbx_strand_id
1 'polypeptide(L)'
;MRVPSTPSTVSIDYAWSDLRRHLEWTRNEPTVVMVAAQTRAQTQDMKERAALWCQRAHEPWSDPEQFLTSWLRRHLPVSGVLFLDLWDDEVRLRVLHALNEMRVRLARPGGGCVIVCGPIALLSEASREAADLWSIRSLTCVIGSSSGDLVDRPQRREEDDSSGSMGADDGSRYRSTWSIAVPPDQRAPKLAATVRETDRARRLLPIEPWRAREILDSLPEDPSPLAVTFRGLTRAEIGGLLDDAVTVEVNLKAVLETLVDFPPFLRYQVADAVLDIAMTFGVVDVAEPAARELERLARGLEESLGTPEARRDLSVSLDNVGRVAEVRGEWDVAEAAYRESLGLA
;
A
#
# COMPACT_ATOMS: atom_id res chain seq x y z
N MET A 1 -8.71 3.70 27.99
CA MET A 1 -9.67 4.09 26.92
C MET A 1 -9.82 2.91 25.96
N ARG A 2 -10.99 2.65 25.37
CA ARG A 2 -11.08 1.61 24.32
C ARG A 2 -10.44 2.15 23.04
N VAL A 3 -9.51 1.40 22.46
CA VAL A 3 -9.03 1.64 21.10
C VAL A 3 -10.23 1.46 20.14
N PRO A 4 -10.40 2.29 19.10
CA PRO A 4 -11.42 2.05 18.09
C PRO A 4 -11.21 0.68 17.44
N SER A 5 -12.28 -0.08 17.28
CA SER A 5 -12.25 -1.31 16.49
C SER A 5 -11.84 -1.02 15.05
N THR A 6 -11.26 -2.02 14.38
CA THR A 6 -11.01 -1.97 12.92
C THR A 6 -12.26 -1.50 12.17
N PRO A 7 -12.11 -0.67 11.12
CA PRO A 7 -13.25 -0.09 10.43
C PRO A 7 -14.02 -1.18 9.68
N SER A 8 -15.18 -1.55 10.22
CA SER A 8 -16.08 -2.52 9.59
C SER A 8 -16.49 -2.06 8.21
N THR A 9 -16.36 -2.93 7.21
CA THR A 9 -16.93 -2.73 5.88
C THR A 9 -18.45 -2.65 5.97
N VAL A 10 -19.04 -1.68 5.28
CA VAL A 10 -20.49 -1.45 5.24
C VAL A 10 -20.99 -1.52 3.79
N SER A 11 -22.24 -1.97 3.63
CA SER A 11 -22.89 -1.95 2.32
C SER A 11 -23.12 -0.52 1.83
N ILE A 12 -23.22 -0.34 0.51
CA ILE A 12 -23.50 0.96 -0.09
C ILE A 12 -24.79 1.60 0.42
N ASP A 13 -25.83 0.81 0.70
CA ASP A 13 -27.09 1.32 1.26
C ASP A 13 -26.96 1.81 2.70
N TYR A 14 -26.09 1.18 3.50
CA TYR A 14 -25.77 1.66 4.85
C TYR A 14 -24.95 2.97 4.78
N ALA A 15 -23.91 3.00 3.93
CA ALA A 15 -23.09 4.18 3.72
C ALA A 15 -23.93 5.37 3.19
N TRP A 16 -24.86 5.11 2.28
CA TRP A 16 -25.84 6.09 1.81
C TRP A 16 -26.76 6.58 2.94
N SER A 17 -27.31 5.67 3.74
CA SER A 17 -28.20 6.01 4.86
C SER A 17 -27.54 6.95 5.87
N ASP A 18 -26.27 6.71 6.21
CA ASP A 18 -25.55 7.55 7.17
C ASP A 18 -24.97 8.83 6.55
N LEU A 19 -24.51 8.80 5.29
CA LEU A 19 -24.19 10.03 4.53
C LEU A 19 -25.41 10.95 4.47
N ARG A 20 -26.59 10.40 4.13
CA ARG A 20 -27.84 11.16 4.06
C ARG A 20 -28.19 11.82 5.39
N ARG A 21 -28.02 11.13 6.53
CA ARG A 21 -28.23 11.71 7.86
C ARG A 21 -27.33 12.94 8.09
N HIS A 22 -26.08 12.87 7.68
CA HIS A 22 -25.15 14.00 7.80
C HIS A 22 -25.53 15.16 6.88
N LEU A 23 -25.93 14.88 5.63
CA LEU A 23 -26.46 15.90 4.70
C LEU A 23 -27.74 16.58 5.24
N GLU A 24 -28.61 15.83 5.91
CA GLU A 24 -29.81 16.38 6.58
C GLU A 24 -29.47 17.24 7.80
N TRP A 25 -28.30 17.07 8.41
CA TRP A 25 -27.78 17.94 9.49
C TRP A 25 -26.99 19.15 8.99
N THR A 26 -26.29 19.05 7.85
CA THR A 26 -25.49 20.15 7.26
C THR A 26 -26.26 20.97 6.22
N ARG A 27 -27.60 20.95 6.30
CA ARG A 27 -28.48 21.63 5.35
C ARG A 27 -28.30 23.15 5.40
N ASN A 28 -28.19 23.80 4.23
CA ASN A 28 -27.75 25.18 4.00
C ASN A 28 -26.29 25.51 4.39
N GLU A 29 -25.52 24.56 4.95
CA GLU A 29 -24.11 24.76 5.29
C GLU A 29 -23.20 24.16 4.19
N PRO A 30 -22.06 24.78 3.86
CA PRO A 30 -21.04 24.18 3.00
C PRO A 30 -20.70 22.74 3.41
N THR A 31 -20.72 21.82 2.46
CA THR A 31 -20.44 20.40 2.73
C THR A 31 -19.57 19.82 1.61
N VAL A 32 -18.44 19.22 1.99
CA VAL A 32 -17.50 18.56 1.07
C VAL A 32 -17.62 17.05 1.26
N VAL A 33 -18.24 16.39 0.29
CA VAL A 33 -18.44 14.94 0.26
C VAL A 33 -17.36 14.31 -0.61
N MET A 34 -16.53 13.46 -0.01
CA MET A 34 -15.41 12.78 -0.65
C MET A 34 -15.67 11.28 -0.70
N VAL A 35 -15.77 10.70 -1.90
CA VAL A 35 -16.08 9.29 -2.10
C VAL A 35 -15.07 8.60 -3.01
N ALA A 36 -14.48 7.53 -2.51
CA ALA A 36 -14.04 6.39 -3.32
C ALA A 36 -14.79 5.13 -2.83
N ALA A 37 -14.60 3.98 -3.48
CA ALA A 37 -15.31 2.76 -3.12
C ALA A 37 -14.47 1.50 -3.45
N GLN A 38 -15.09 0.33 -3.58
CA GLN A 38 -14.45 -0.88 -4.13
C GLN A 38 -14.68 -1.07 -5.64
N THR A 39 -15.71 -0.44 -6.23
CA THR A 39 -15.91 -0.38 -7.69
C THR A 39 -16.36 1.01 -8.15
N ARG A 40 -16.07 1.38 -9.40
CA ARG A 40 -16.51 2.67 -9.98
C ARG A 40 -18.03 2.85 -9.92
N ALA A 41 -18.78 1.75 -10.09
CA ALA A 41 -20.24 1.74 -9.99
C ALA A 41 -20.75 2.15 -8.59
N GLN A 42 -20.04 1.82 -7.52
CA GLN A 42 -20.39 2.23 -6.16
C GLN A 42 -20.20 3.74 -5.94
N THR A 43 -19.10 4.34 -6.44
CA THR A 43 -18.92 5.79 -6.37
C THR A 43 -19.99 6.52 -7.19
N GLN A 44 -20.33 5.99 -8.36
CA GLN A 44 -21.38 6.57 -9.22
C GLN A 44 -22.77 6.52 -8.57
N ASP A 45 -23.17 5.38 -7.97
CA ASP A 45 -24.44 5.26 -7.24
C ASP A 45 -24.49 6.24 -6.04
N MET A 46 -23.40 6.37 -5.29
CA MET A 46 -23.29 7.39 -4.22
C MET A 46 -23.40 8.83 -4.77
N LYS A 47 -22.81 9.13 -5.93
CA LYS A 47 -22.90 10.44 -6.60
C LYS A 47 -24.34 10.74 -7.02
N GLU A 48 -25.01 9.80 -7.68
CA GLU A 48 -26.38 9.93 -8.17
C GLU A 48 -27.39 10.09 -7.02
N ARG A 49 -27.26 9.30 -5.95
CA ARG A 49 -28.10 9.44 -4.74
C ARG A 49 -27.90 10.78 -4.06
N ALA A 50 -26.65 11.26 -3.94
CA ALA A 50 -26.34 12.57 -3.34
C ALA A 50 -26.89 13.73 -4.18
N ALA A 51 -26.72 13.71 -5.50
CA ALA A 51 -27.25 14.73 -6.42
C ALA A 51 -28.79 14.77 -6.38
N LEU A 52 -29.45 13.61 -6.38
CA LEU A 52 -30.91 13.49 -6.27
C LEU A 52 -31.43 14.00 -4.92
N TRP A 53 -30.67 13.81 -3.83
CA TRP A 53 -31.00 14.42 -2.53
C TRP A 53 -30.88 15.95 -2.59
N CYS A 54 -29.80 16.49 -3.15
CA CYS A 54 -29.60 17.94 -3.27
C CYS A 54 -30.73 18.60 -4.08
N GLN A 55 -31.10 18.01 -5.22
CA GLN A 55 -32.22 18.46 -6.07
C GLN A 55 -33.54 18.51 -5.29
N ARG A 56 -33.82 17.53 -4.43
CA ARG A 56 -35.04 17.48 -3.59
C ARG A 56 -34.97 18.45 -2.41
N ALA A 57 -33.80 18.56 -1.78
CA ALA A 57 -33.53 19.47 -0.67
C ALA A 57 -33.46 20.95 -1.10
N HIS A 58 -33.37 21.21 -2.41
CA HIS A 58 -33.09 22.53 -3.01
C HIS A 58 -31.72 23.09 -2.59
N GLU A 59 -30.76 22.20 -2.30
CA GLU A 59 -29.37 22.56 -2.01
C GLU A 59 -28.57 22.77 -3.30
N PRO A 60 -27.65 23.74 -3.35
CA PRO A 60 -26.68 23.84 -4.43
C PRO A 60 -25.81 22.58 -4.52
N TRP A 61 -25.42 22.22 -5.74
CA TRP A 61 -24.56 21.09 -6.05
C TRP A 61 -23.34 21.54 -6.86
N SER A 62 -22.20 20.87 -6.70
CA SER A 62 -21.00 21.09 -7.53
C SER A 62 -20.16 19.81 -7.63
N ASP A 63 -19.78 19.44 -8.85
CA ASP A 63 -18.90 18.31 -9.17
C ASP A 63 -17.90 18.67 -10.30
N PRO A 64 -16.75 19.30 -9.98
CA PRO A 64 -15.84 19.83 -10.99
C PRO A 64 -14.99 18.73 -11.64
N GLU A 65 -15.33 18.36 -12.88
CA GLU A 65 -14.66 17.25 -13.59
C GLU A 65 -13.23 17.57 -14.10
N GLN A 66 -12.84 18.86 -14.18
CA GLN A 66 -11.56 19.28 -14.77
C GLN A 66 -10.81 20.29 -13.90
N PHE A 67 -9.46 20.23 -13.94
CA PHE A 67 -8.53 21.12 -13.23
C PHE A 67 -8.78 21.24 -11.71
N LEU A 68 -9.33 20.18 -11.12
CA LEU A 68 -9.97 20.14 -9.81
C LEU A 68 -9.15 20.80 -8.68
N THR A 69 -7.85 20.54 -8.55
CA THR A 69 -7.02 21.16 -7.49
C THR A 69 -6.91 22.69 -7.59
N SER A 70 -6.83 23.23 -8.81
CA SER A 70 -6.78 24.68 -9.04
C SER A 70 -8.15 25.34 -8.86
N TRP A 71 -9.23 24.60 -9.11
CA TRP A 71 -10.61 25.00 -8.82
C TRP A 71 -10.84 25.06 -7.30
N LEU A 72 -10.49 24.01 -6.56
CA LEU A 72 -10.64 23.92 -5.10
C LEU A 72 -9.93 25.07 -4.37
N ARG A 73 -8.66 25.34 -4.71
CA ARG A 73 -7.88 26.47 -4.16
C ARG A 73 -8.54 27.85 -4.39
N ARG A 74 -9.35 27.99 -5.44
CA ARG A 74 -10.02 29.24 -5.84
C ARG A 74 -11.45 29.37 -5.33
N HIS A 75 -12.16 28.27 -5.11
CA HIS A 75 -13.61 28.28 -4.87
C HIS A 75 -14.07 27.68 -3.52
N LEU A 76 -13.17 27.11 -2.71
CA LEU A 76 -13.51 26.70 -1.34
C LEU A 76 -13.52 27.91 -0.35
N PRO A 77 -14.53 28.00 0.54
CA PRO A 77 -15.69 27.11 0.68
C PRO A 77 -16.80 27.39 -0.35
N VAL A 78 -17.51 26.32 -0.75
CA VAL A 78 -18.61 26.35 -1.73
C VAL A 78 -19.94 26.21 -0.99
N SER A 79 -20.96 27.01 -1.33
CA SER A 79 -22.31 26.86 -0.76
C SER A 79 -22.95 25.53 -1.18
N GLY A 80 -23.66 24.86 -0.26
CA GLY A 80 -24.30 23.57 -0.54
C GLY A 80 -23.29 22.42 -0.58
N VAL A 81 -23.54 21.43 -1.45
CA VAL A 81 -22.78 20.17 -1.51
C VAL A 81 -21.79 20.17 -2.68
N LEU A 82 -20.51 20.14 -2.34
CA LEU A 82 -19.42 19.82 -3.27
C LEU A 82 -19.12 18.32 -3.19
N PHE A 83 -19.32 17.60 -4.30
CA PHE A 83 -19.01 16.17 -4.41
C PHE A 83 -17.66 15.97 -5.12
N LEU A 84 -16.78 15.19 -4.50
CA LEU A 84 -15.45 14.86 -4.97
C LEU A 84 -15.35 13.34 -5.17
N ASP A 85 -15.35 12.94 -6.43
CA ASP A 85 -14.99 11.59 -6.86
C ASP A 85 -13.47 11.41 -6.70
N LEU A 86 -13.06 10.49 -5.82
CA LEU A 86 -11.67 10.14 -5.53
C LEU A 86 -11.34 8.70 -5.97
N TRP A 87 -12.10 8.18 -6.95
CA TRP A 87 -11.91 6.85 -7.54
C TRP A 87 -10.51 6.66 -8.15
N ASP A 88 -10.02 7.68 -8.86
CA ASP A 88 -8.68 7.67 -9.45
C ASP A 88 -7.61 8.03 -8.41
N ASP A 89 -6.62 7.15 -8.24
CA ASP A 89 -5.58 7.29 -7.22
C ASP A 89 -4.63 8.49 -7.46
N GLU A 90 -4.41 8.92 -8.71
CA GLU A 90 -3.56 10.08 -9.05
C GLU A 90 -4.30 11.39 -8.81
N VAL A 91 -5.61 11.43 -9.09
CA VAL A 91 -6.50 12.54 -8.70
C VAL A 91 -6.62 12.61 -7.17
N ARG A 92 -6.84 11.47 -6.49
CA ARG A 92 -7.06 11.37 -5.04
C ARG A 92 -5.99 12.08 -4.22
N LEU A 93 -4.70 11.73 -4.40
CA LEU A 93 -3.60 12.36 -3.64
C LEU A 93 -3.55 13.87 -3.83
N ARG A 94 -3.62 14.33 -5.08
CA ARG A 94 -3.54 15.76 -5.42
C ARG A 94 -4.72 16.56 -4.84
N VAL A 95 -5.91 15.96 -4.77
CA VAL A 95 -7.09 16.55 -4.12
C VAL A 95 -6.95 16.57 -2.60
N LEU A 96 -6.45 15.48 -1.98
CA LEU A 96 -6.17 15.43 -0.54
C LEU A 96 -5.19 16.52 -0.11
N HIS A 97 -4.06 16.68 -0.83
CA HIS A 97 -3.09 17.75 -0.56
C HIS A 97 -3.72 19.14 -0.74
N ALA A 98 -4.44 19.39 -1.84
CA ALA A 98 -5.08 20.68 -2.10
C ALA A 98 -6.16 21.04 -1.04
N LEU A 99 -6.91 20.05 -0.55
CA LEU A 99 -7.84 20.25 0.56
C LEU A 99 -7.08 20.53 1.87
N ASN A 100 -5.97 19.82 2.13
CA ASN A 100 -5.16 19.99 3.34
C ASN A 100 -4.51 21.40 3.40
N GLU A 101 -4.10 21.96 2.27
CA GLU A 101 -3.74 23.39 2.19
C GLU A 101 -4.92 24.31 2.55
N MET A 102 -6.12 24.01 2.03
CA MET A 102 -7.32 24.82 2.23
C MET A 102 -8.02 24.60 3.58
N ARG A 103 -7.51 23.71 4.44
CA ARG A 103 -8.10 23.36 5.75
C ARG A 103 -8.44 24.55 6.64
N VAL A 104 -7.63 25.61 6.60
CA VAL A 104 -7.83 26.85 7.39
C VAL A 104 -9.03 27.68 6.91
N ARG A 105 -9.58 27.35 5.73
CA ARG A 105 -10.87 27.86 5.23
C ARG A 105 -12.02 26.95 5.68
N LEU A 106 -11.84 25.62 5.59
CA LEU A 106 -12.84 24.61 5.95
C LEU A 106 -13.12 24.57 7.47
N ALA A 107 -12.08 24.70 8.30
CA ALA A 107 -12.14 24.67 9.76
C ALA A 107 -12.78 25.93 10.42
N ARG A 108 -13.30 26.86 9.61
CA ARG A 108 -14.01 28.05 10.12
C ARG A 108 -15.49 27.70 10.39
N PRO A 109 -16.19 28.43 11.27
CA PRO A 109 -17.65 28.41 11.29
C PRO A 109 -18.18 28.74 9.88
N GLY A 110 -19.05 27.89 9.32
CA GLY A 110 -19.50 27.98 7.92
C GLY A 110 -18.45 27.63 6.86
N GLY A 111 -17.30 27.06 7.24
CA GLY A 111 -16.26 26.59 6.32
C GLY A 111 -16.55 25.19 5.74
N GLY A 112 -17.26 24.36 6.51
CA GLY A 112 -18.03 23.23 6.00
C GLY A 112 -17.66 21.86 6.54
N CYS A 113 -18.62 20.93 6.44
CA CYS A 113 -18.46 19.55 6.90
C CYS A 113 -17.68 18.72 5.88
N VAL A 114 -16.60 18.05 6.32
CA VAL A 114 -15.86 17.07 5.50
C VAL A 114 -16.33 15.66 5.81
N ILE A 115 -16.81 14.95 4.79
CA ILE A 115 -17.29 13.56 4.87
C ILE A 115 -16.43 12.69 3.97
N VAL A 116 -15.83 11.63 4.51
CA VAL A 116 -14.95 10.71 3.76
C VAL A 116 -15.54 9.30 3.76
N CYS A 117 -15.77 8.74 2.57
CA CYS A 117 -16.23 7.36 2.41
C CYS A 117 -15.33 6.62 1.42
N GLY A 118 -14.93 5.38 1.72
CA GLY A 118 -14.26 4.51 0.75
C GLY A 118 -13.31 3.48 1.35
N PRO A 119 -12.52 2.79 0.51
CA PRO A 119 -11.70 1.64 0.95
C PRO A 119 -10.68 2.06 2.01
N ILE A 120 -10.24 1.10 2.83
CA ILE A 120 -9.27 1.34 3.91
C ILE A 120 -8.01 2.06 3.40
N ALA A 121 -7.61 1.83 2.15
CA ALA A 121 -6.55 2.57 1.45
C ALA A 121 -6.81 4.10 1.40
N LEU A 122 -7.97 4.58 0.91
CA LEU A 122 -8.32 6.02 0.94
C LEU A 122 -8.29 6.55 2.38
N LEU A 123 -8.79 5.79 3.35
CA LEU A 123 -8.84 6.28 4.75
C LEU A 123 -7.43 6.39 5.36
N SER A 124 -6.56 5.42 5.05
CA SER A 124 -5.14 5.43 5.44
C SER A 124 -4.38 6.57 4.77
N GLU A 125 -4.46 6.67 3.43
CA GLU A 125 -3.91 7.77 2.64
C GLU A 125 -4.39 9.13 3.14
N ALA A 126 -5.70 9.33 3.33
CA ALA A 126 -6.23 10.59 3.84
C ALA A 126 -5.71 10.93 5.24
N SER A 127 -5.49 9.93 6.11
CA SER A 127 -4.91 10.14 7.43
C SER A 127 -3.40 10.47 7.40
N ARG A 128 -2.66 9.99 6.39
CA ARG A 128 -1.22 10.25 6.19
C ARG A 128 -0.97 11.58 5.46
N GLU A 129 -1.58 11.73 4.29
CA GLU A 129 -1.38 12.83 3.33
C GLU A 129 -2.13 14.11 3.72
N ALA A 130 -3.19 13.96 4.53
CA ALA A 130 -4.04 15.06 4.97
C ALA A 130 -4.40 14.95 6.46
N ALA A 131 -3.40 14.62 7.30
CA ALA A 131 -3.54 14.46 8.75
C ALA A 131 -4.32 15.61 9.43
N ASP A 132 -4.10 16.87 9.03
CA ASP A 132 -4.83 17.99 9.62
C ASP A 132 -6.30 18.07 9.14
N LEU A 133 -6.65 17.62 7.92
CA LEU A 133 -8.06 17.44 7.53
C LEU A 133 -8.75 16.37 8.41
N TRP A 134 -7.98 15.37 8.84
CA TRP A 134 -8.50 14.31 9.70
C TRP A 134 -9.07 14.87 11.00
N SER A 135 -8.57 16.02 11.48
CA SER A 135 -9.05 16.71 12.69
C SER A 135 -10.42 17.42 12.55
N ILE A 136 -10.89 17.68 11.32
CA ILE A 136 -12.11 18.48 11.04
C ILE A 136 -13.21 17.72 10.28
N ARG A 137 -13.09 16.40 10.11
CA ARG A 137 -14.08 15.56 9.44
C ARG A 137 -15.21 15.14 10.38
N SER A 138 -16.43 14.96 9.86
CA SER A 138 -17.59 14.49 10.64
C SER A 138 -17.91 13.01 10.47
N LEU A 139 -17.62 12.41 9.30
CA LEU A 139 -17.99 11.02 8.98
C LEU A 139 -16.82 10.30 8.29
N THR A 140 -16.68 9.00 8.59
CA THR A 140 -15.68 8.09 8.01
C THR A 140 -16.24 6.68 7.96
N CYS A 141 -16.40 6.09 6.78
CA CYS A 141 -16.85 4.70 6.62
C CYS A 141 -16.19 3.98 5.43
N VAL A 142 -16.18 2.64 5.47
CA VAL A 142 -15.60 1.78 4.42
C VAL A 142 -16.70 1.13 3.59
N ILE A 143 -16.93 1.62 2.38
CA ILE A 143 -17.89 1.03 1.44
C ILE A 143 -17.32 -0.26 0.85
N GLY A 144 -18.11 -1.34 0.84
CA GLY A 144 -17.74 -2.58 0.16
C GLY A 144 -18.91 -3.46 -0.28
N SER A 145 -18.61 -4.43 -1.16
CA SER A 145 -19.56 -5.44 -1.65
C SER A 145 -19.34 -6.79 -0.97
N SER A 146 -20.43 -7.49 -0.63
CA SER A 146 -20.42 -8.87 -0.13
C SER A 146 -20.51 -9.91 -1.25
N SER A 147 -19.85 -9.67 -2.39
CA SER A 147 -19.85 -10.55 -3.57
C SER A 147 -18.47 -10.51 -4.24
N GLY A 148 -17.98 -11.67 -4.69
CA GLY A 148 -16.58 -11.90 -5.11
C GLY A 148 -16.13 -11.28 -6.43
N ASP A 149 -16.91 -10.38 -7.04
CA ASP A 149 -16.61 -9.78 -8.34
C ASP A 149 -15.82 -8.47 -8.20
N LEU A 150 -14.49 -8.58 -8.07
CA LEU A 150 -13.56 -7.44 -8.10
C LEU A 150 -13.15 -7.09 -9.54
N VAL A 151 -14.07 -6.45 -10.26
CA VAL A 151 -13.82 -5.89 -11.60
C VAL A 151 -13.66 -4.36 -11.52
N ASP A 152 -12.77 -3.83 -12.36
CA ASP A 152 -12.57 -2.39 -12.62
C ASP A 152 -11.98 -1.54 -11.46
N ARG A 153 -10.78 -1.89 -10.99
CA ARG A 153 -9.85 -0.92 -10.36
C ARG A 153 -9.06 -0.17 -11.44
N PRO A 154 -8.77 1.14 -11.28
CA PRO A 154 -7.87 1.85 -12.19
C PRO A 154 -6.46 1.29 -12.04
N GLN A 155 -5.75 1.11 -13.17
CA GLN A 155 -4.36 0.65 -13.17
C GLN A 155 -3.43 1.82 -12.84
N ARG A 156 -3.16 2.02 -11.54
CA ARG A 156 -2.06 2.90 -11.11
C ARG A 156 -0.73 2.33 -11.60
N ARG A 157 0.23 3.21 -11.93
CA ARG A 157 1.63 2.81 -12.16
C ARG A 157 2.24 2.29 -10.85
N GLU A 158 3.17 1.35 -11.01
CA GLU A 158 3.77 0.57 -9.94
C GLU A 158 4.72 1.43 -9.08
N GLU A 159 4.35 1.65 -7.81
CA GLU A 159 5.19 2.12 -6.69
C GLU A 159 4.38 1.89 -5.40
N ASP A 160 4.45 0.67 -4.85
CA ASP A 160 3.85 0.25 -3.58
C ASP A 160 4.90 -0.54 -2.78
N ASP A 161 5.43 0.06 -1.70
CA ASP A 161 6.01 -0.70 -0.58
C ASP A 161 4.85 -1.26 0.27
N SER A 162 5.02 -2.42 0.93
CA SER A 162 3.94 -2.98 1.77
C SER A 162 4.40 -3.93 2.88
N SER A 163 3.94 -3.62 4.10
CA SER A 163 3.83 -4.51 5.26
C SER A 163 2.56 -4.14 6.04
N GLY A 164 1.80 -5.02 6.72
CA GLY A 164 1.93 -6.47 6.92
C GLY A 164 2.10 -6.79 8.42
N SER A 165 1.17 -7.45 9.15
CA SER A 165 -0.13 -8.06 8.85
C SER A 165 -1.08 -7.81 10.08
N MET A 166 -2.31 -8.29 10.33
CA MET A 166 -3.20 -9.39 9.88
C MET A 166 -4.68 -8.88 9.89
N GLY A 167 -5.73 -9.58 9.45
CA GLY A 167 -5.87 -10.93 8.86
C GLY A 167 -7.08 -11.69 9.46
N ALA A 168 -7.89 -12.34 8.62
CA ALA A 168 -9.00 -13.25 8.97
C ALA A 168 -9.28 -14.17 7.76
N ASP A 169 -9.70 -15.41 8.00
CA ASP A 169 -9.61 -16.49 7.00
C ASP A 169 -10.85 -16.62 6.09
N ASP A 170 -10.70 -16.18 4.83
CA ASP A 170 -11.51 -16.63 3.68
C ASP A 170 -10.71 -16.47 2.37
N GLY A 171 -10.11 -17.57 1.89
CA GLY A 171 -9.72 -17.72 0.48
C GLY A 171 -8.67 -16.76 -0.09
N SER A 172 -7.83 -16.13 0.75
CA SER A 172 -6.85 -15.13 0.31
C SER A 172 -5.84 -15.70 -0.71
N ARG A 173 -6.03 -15.38 -1.99
CA ARG A 173 -5.06 -15.68 -3.04
C ARG A 173 -3.76 -14.91 -2.79
N TYR A 174 -2.71 -15.65 -2.46
CA TYR A 174 -1.34 -15.15 -2.37
C TYR A 174 -0.99 -14.24 -3.55
N ARG A 175 -0.26 -13.15 -3.26
CA ARG A 175 0.25 -12.20 -4.25
C ARG A 175 1.70 -11.90 -3.93
N SER A 176 2.54 -11.95 -4.96
CA SER A 176 3.91 -11.46 -4.91
C SER A 176 3.97 -9.95 -4.63
N THR A 177 4.75 -9.57 -3.62
CA THR A 177 4.82 -8.22 -3.02
C THR A 177 6.03 -7.41 -3.48
N TRP A 178 7.19 -8.07 -3.63
CA TRP A 178 8.50 -7.42 -3.81
C TRP A 178 8.65 -6.59 -5.10
N SER A 179 9.55 -5.60 -5.08
CA SER A 179 9.92 -4.81 -6.25
C SER A 179 11.42 -4.51 -6.26
N ILE A 180 12.03 -4.40 -7.45
CA ILE A 180 13.45 -4.07 -7.61
C ILE A 180 13.60 -3.02 -8.73
N ALA A 181 13.94 -1.80 -8.33
CA ALA A 181 14.15 -0.66 -9.22
C ALA A 181 15.51 -0.74 -9.95
N VAL A 182 15.57 -1.54 -11.01
CA VAL A 182 16.79 -1.72 -11.83
C VAL A 182 17.24 -0.39 -12.48
N PRO A 183 18.48 0.09 -12.24
CA PRO A 183 19.02 1.31 -12.85
C PRO A 183 19.04 1.28 -14.39
N PRO A 184 18.79 2.40 -15.11
CA PRO A 184 18.67 2.40 -16.58
C PRO A 184 19.89 1.85 -17.33
N ASP A 185 21.09 2.11 -16.81
CA ASP A 185 22.39 1.62 -17.29
C ASP A 185 22.52 0.08 -17.23
N GLN A 186 21.77 -0.58 -16.36
CA GLN A 186 21.81 -2.03 -16.15
C GLN A 186 20.74 -2.78 -16.95
N ARG A 187 19.85 -2.06 -17.67
CA ARG A 187 18.72 -2.63 -18.44
C ARG A 187 19.16 -3.22 -19.79
N ALA A 188 20.08 -4.18 -19.75
CA ALA A 188 20.46 -4.96 -20.92
C ALA A 188 19.23 -5.66 -21.55
N PRO A 189 19.12 -5.79 -22.89
CA PRO A 189 17.95 -6.38 -23.54
C PRO A 189 17.59 -7.80 -23.07
N LYS A 190 18.60 -8.57 -22.64
CA LYS A 190 18.45 -9.94 -22.09
C LYS A 190 17.87 -9.94 -20.67
N LEU A 191 18.33 -9.04 -19.80
CA LEU A 191 17.72 -8.82 -18.49
C LEU A 191 16.27 -8.33 -18.65
N ALA A 192 16.01 -7.40 -19.58
CA ALA A 192 14.66 -6.92 -19.85
C ALA A 192 13.71 -8.02 -20.35
N ALA A 193 14.22 -9.09 -21.00
CA ALA A 193 13.42 -10.28 -21.30
C ALA A 193 13.15 -11.13 -20.04
N THR A 194 14.17 -11.33 -19.20
CA THR A 194 14.04 -12.05 -17.92
C THR A 194 12.98 -11.39 -17.03
N VAL A 195 13.06 -10.08 -16.81
CA VAL A 195 12.11 -9.30 -16.00
C VAL A 195 10.66 -9.47 -16.50
N ARG A 196 10.40 -9.29 -17.80
CA ARG A 196 9.04 -9.42 -18.36
C ARG A 196 8.42 -10.80 -18.15
N GLU A 197 9.21 -11.87 -18.29
CA GLU A 197 8.71 -13.22 -18.09
C GLU A 197 8.63 -13.60 -16.60
N THR A 198 9.48 -13.06 -15.72
CA THR A 198 9.27 -13.17 -14.27
C THR A 198 8.01 -12.45 -13.83
N ASP A 199 7.72 -11.25 -14.32
CA ASP A 199 6.46 -10.55 -14.00
C ASP A 199 5.23 -11.30 -14.54
N ARG A 200 5.38 -11.98 -15.68
CA ARG A 200 4.36 -12.86 -16.26
C ARG A 200 4.13 -14.10 -15.42
N ALA A 201 5.20 -14.73 -14.91
CA ALA A 201 5.13 -15.84 -13.97
C ALA A 201 4.50 -15.40 -12.63
N ARG A 202 4.92 -14.25 -12.07
CA ARG A 202 4.37 -13.64 -10.84
C ARG A 202 2.87 -13.40 -10.91
N ARG A 203 2.34 -13.01 -12.08
CA ARG A 203 0.89 -12.88 -12.33
C ARG A 203 0.12 -14.21 -12.36
N LEU A 204 0.79 -15.35 -12.56
CA LEU A 204 0.15 -16.68 -12.55
C LEU A 204 0.22 -17.40 -11.20
N LEU A 205 1.16 -17.02 -10.32
CA LEU A 205 1.29 -17.57 -8.95
C LEU A 205 -0.05 -17.77 -8.20
N PRO A 206 -1.04 -16.85 -8.25
CA PRO A 206 -2.27 -16.99 -7.48
C PRO A 206 -3.27 -18.04 -8.02
N ILE A 207 -2.96 -18.69 -9.16
CA ILE A 207 -3.89 -19.55 -9.91
C ILE A 207 -3.20 -20.81 -10.48
N GLU A 208 -2.03 -20.65 -11.10
CA GLU A 208 -1.29 -21.71 -11.80
C GLU A 208 0.23 -21.62 -11.51
N PRO A 209 0.69 -21.82 -10.25
CA PRO A 209 2.12 -21.71 -9.89
C PRO A 209 3.00 -22.74 -10.63
N TRP A 210 2.46 -23.90 -11.00
CA TRP A 210 3.13 -24.88 -11.87
C TRP A 210 3.42 -24.32 -13.28
N ARG A 211 2.58 -23.42 -13.78
CA ARG A 211 2.73 -22.77 -15.10
C ARG A 211 3.65 -21.55 -15.04
N ALA A 212 3.69 -20.88 -13.88
CA ALA A 212 4.74 -19.91 -13.57
C ALA A 212 6.13 -20.57 -13.64
N ARG A 213 6.28 -21.82 -13.15
CA ARG A 213 7.52 -22.61 -13.28
C ARG A 213 7.89 -22.88 -14.74
N GLU A 214 6.95 -23.38 -15.56
CA GLU A 214 7.15 -23.63 -16.99
C GLU A 214 7.67 -22.40 -17.76
N ILE A 215 7.15 -21.20 -17.45
CA ILE A 215 7.63 -19.94 -18.04
C ILE A 215 9.10 -19.69 -17.67
N LEU A 216 9.49 -19.82 -16.40
CA LEU A 216 10.86 -19.56 -15.96
C LEU A 216 11.86 -20.57 -16.49
N ASP A 217 11.48 -21.85 -16.58
CA ASP A 217 12.34 -22.92 -17.08
C ASP A 217 12.48 -22.89 -18.62
N SER A 218 11.61 -22.15 -19.32
CA SER A 218 11.75 -21.84 -20.75
C SER A 218 12.72 -20.69 -21.06
N LEU A 219 13.16 -19.92 -20.06
CA LEU A 219 14.06 -18.79 -20.25
C LEU A 219 15.50 -19.25 -20.52
N PRO A 220 16.24 -18.59 -21.44
CA PRO A 220 17.66 -18.87 -21.63
C PRO A 220 18.47 -18.49 -20.39
N GLU A 221 19.50 -19.28 -20.09
CA GLU A 221 20.39 -19.02 -18.96
C GLU A 221 21.05 -17.65 -19.05
N ASP A 222 21.11 -16.94 -17.92
CA ASP A 222 21.76 -15.63 -17.82
C ASP A 222 22.42 -15.46 -16.45
N PRO A 223 23.76 -15.56 -16.34
CA PRO A 223 24.49 -15.47 -15.07
C PRO A 223 24.67 -14.02 -14.58
N SER A 224 23.91 -13.06 -15.12
CA SER A 224 23.85 -11.70 -14.57
C SER A 224 23.25 -11.76 -13.16
N PRO A 225 23.88 -11.15 -12.14
CA PRO A 225 23.36 -11.14 -10.76
C PRO A 225 21.89 -10.72 -10.65
N LEU A 226 21.44 -9.73 -11.45
CA LEU A 226 20.02 -9.34 -11.53
C LEU A 226 19.14 -10.43 -12.16
N ALA A 227 19.60 -11.11 -13.21
CA ALA A 227 18.83 -12.17 -13.87
C ALA A 227 18.80 -13.49 -13.06
N VAL A 228 19.75 -13.68 -12.16
CA VAL A 228 19.71 -14.69 -11.08
C VAL A 228 18.70 -14.25 -10.01
N THR A 229 18.78 -13.00 -9.54
CA THR A 229 17.87 -12.43 -8.52
C THR A 229 16.39 -12.57 -8.91
N PHE A 230 15.98 -11.99 -10.05
CA PHE A 230 14.58 -11.98 -10.48
C PHE A 230 14.01 -13.41 -10.65
N ARG A 231 14.83 -14.36 -11.11
CA ARG A 231 14.43 -15.78 -11.22
C ARG A 231 14.44 -16.51 -9.89
N GLY A 232 15.42 -16.27 -9.03
CA GLY A 232 15.53 -16.91 -7.71
C GLY A 232 14.36 -16.51 -6.81
N LEU A 233 14.05 -15.22 -6.70
CA LEU A 233 12.88 -14.74 -5.95
C LEU A 233 11.60 -15.39 -6.49
N THR A 234 11.34 -15.31 -7.81
CA THR A 234 10.13 -15.91 -8.39
C THR A 234 10.07 -17.44 -8.23
N ARG A 235 11.21 -18.16 -8.35
CA ARG A 235 11.29 -19.62 -8.12
C ARG A 235 11.07 -19.98 -6.65
N ALA A 236 11.50 -19.14 -5.71
CA ALA A 236 11.19 -19.32 -4.30
C ALA A 236 9.68 -19.16 -4.02
N GLU A 237 9.02 -18.14 -4.58
CA GLU A 237 7.57 -17.97 -4.46
C GLU A 237 6.80 -19.17 -5.05
N ILE A 238 7.25 -19.70 -6.19
CA ILE A 238 6.73 -20.94 -6.80
C ILE A 238 6.93 -22.16 -5.88
N GLY A 239 8.09 -22.26 -5.22
CA GLY A 239 8.39 -23.34 -4.27
C GLY A 239 7.46 -23.31 -3.08
N GLY A 240 7.35 -22.15 -2.42
CA GLY A 240 6.49 -21.98 -1.24
C GLY A 240 5.00 -22.22 -1.53
N LEU A 241 4.51 -21.80 -2.70
CA LEU A 241 3.14 -22.07 -3.16
C LEU A 241 2.86 -23.54 -3.52
N LEU A 242 3.90 -24.37 -3.58
CA LEU A 242 3.83 -25.79 -3.87
C LEU A 242 4.37 -26.64 -2.70
N ASP A 243 4.44 -26.05 -1.49
CA ASP A 243 4.89 -26.66 -0.24
C ASP A 243 6.32 -27.24 -0.30
N ASP A 244 7.17 -26.67 -1.16
CA ASP A 244 8.56 -27.07 -1.41
C ASP A 244 9.53 -26.05 -0.78
N ALA A 245 9.66 -26.13 0.54
CA ALA A 245 10.57 -25.29 1.32
C ALA A 245 12.05 -25.44 0.92
N VAL A 246 12.45 -26.58 0.35
CA VAL A 246 13.83 -26.79 -0.14
C VAL A 246 14.08 -25.97 -1.40
N THR A 247 13.12 -25.91 -2.33
CA THR A 247 13.17 -24.98 -3.47
C THR A 247 13.20 -23.52 -3.02
N VAL A 248 12.45 -23.14 -1.98
CA VAL A 248 12.53 -21.78 -1.38
C VAL A 248 13.96 -21.53 -0.88
N GLU A 249 14.48 -22.39 -0.01
CA GLU A 249 15.78 -22.24 0.64
C GLU A 249 16.93 -22.13 -0.36
N VAL A 250 16.99 -23.04 -1.34
CA VAL A 250 18.06 -23.08 -2.35
C VAL A 250 18.03 -21.85 -3.25
N ASN A 251 16.85 -21.41 -3.70
CA ASN A 251 16.76 -20.23 -4.55
C ASN A 251 17.07 -18.95 -3.78
N LEU A 252 16.54 -18.76 -2.56
CA LEU A 252 16.83 -17.57 -1.76
C LEU A 252 18.31 -17.48 -1.34
N LYS A 253 18.97 -18.60 -1.03
CA LYS A 253 20.42 -18.63 -0.78
C LYS A 253 21.21 -18.18 -2.02
N ALA A 254 20.87 -18.68 -3.20
CA ALA A 254 21.48 -18.22 -4.46
C ALA A 254 21.20 -16.73 -4.77
N VAL A 255 20.09 -16.16 -4.30
CA VAL A 255 19.85 -14.71 -4.37
C VAL A 255 20.76 -13.96 -3.40
N LEU A 256 20.91 -14.41 -2.14
CA LEU A 256 21.81 -13.77 -1.17
C LEU A 256 23.27 -13.74 -1.63
N GLU A 257 23.73 -14.78 -2.34
CA GLU A 257 25.08 -14.80 -2.95
C GLU A 257 25.29 -13.66 -3.94
N THR A 258 24.26 -13.20 -4.65
CA THR A 258 24.36 -12.06 -5.60
C THR A 258 24.53 -10.70 -4.94
N LEU A 259 24.25 -10.56 -3.64
CA LEU A 259 24.33 -9.27 -2.94
C LEU A 259 25.73 -8.64 -3.00
N VAL A 260 26.79 -9.46 -3.07
CA VAL A 260 28.17 -8.97 -3.13
C VAL A 260 28.42 -8.08 -4.35
N ASP A 261 27.80 -8.40 -5.50
CA ASP A 261 27.96 -7.70 -6.77
C ASP A 261 27.11 -6.41 -6.88
N PHE A 262 26.18 -6.19 -5.95
CA PHE A 262 25.25 -5.06 -6.01
C PHE A 262 25.72 -3.82 -5.24
N PRO A 263 25.36 -2.61 -5.72
CA PRO A 263 25.47 -1.38 -4.95
C PRO A 263 24.47 -1.37 -3.77
N PRO A 264 24.72 -0.61 -2.69
CA PRO A 264 23.93 -0.63 -1.45
C PRO A 264 22.40 -0.53 -1.63
N PHE A 265 21.93 0.34 -2.53
CA PHE A 265 20.50 0.49 -2.83
C PHE A 265 19.85 -0.78 -3.39
N LEU A 266 20.55 -1.52 -4.27
CA LEU A 266 20.04 -2.79 -4.79
C LEU A 266 20.17 -3.91 -3.74
N ARG A 267 21.23 -3.91 -2.92
CA ARG A 267 21.35 -4.86 -1.81
C ARG A 267 20.17 -4.76 -0.84
N TYR A 268 19.76 -3.55 -0.50
CA TYR A 268 18.61 -3.32 0.39
C TYR A 268 17.33 -3.95 -0.18
N GLN A 269 16.93 -3.60 -1.41
CA GLN A 269 15.72 -4.15 -2.05
C GLN A 269 15.77 -5.68 -2.20
N VAL A 270 16.94 -6.24 -2.51
CA VAL A 270 17.10 -7.69 -2.69
C VAL A 270 17.07 -8.42 -1.34
N ALA A 271 17.70 -7.88 -0.30
CA ALA A 271 17.64 -8.45 1.04
C ALA A 271 16.23 -8.37 1.65
N ASP A 272 15.50 -7.26 1.43
CA ASP A 272 14.11 -7.11 1.87
C ASP A 272 13.17 -8.09 1.16
N ALA A 273 13.31 -8.24 -0.17
CA ALA A 273 12.57 -9.24 -0.94
C ALA A 273 12.87 -10.69 -0.50
N VAL A 274 14.14 -11.01 -0.17
CA VAL A 274 14.49 -12.32 0.40
C VAL A 274 13.86 -12.50 1.78
N LEU A 275 13.88 -11.47 2.64
CA LEU A 275 13.32 -11.51 3.99
C LEU A 275 11.81 -11.73 3.97
N ASP A 276 11.06 -10.99 3.14
CA ASP A 276 9.60 -11.11 3.05
C ASP A 276 9.18 -12.51 2.55
N ILE A 277 9.83 -13.04 1.52
CA ILE A 277 9.57 -14.39 0.99
C ILE A 277 9.98 -15.45 2.02
N ALA A 278 11.15 -15.35 2.65
CA ALA A 278 11.63 -16.30 3.65
C ALA A 278 10.69 -16.36 4.87
N MET A 279 10.22 -15.20 5.36
CA MET A 279 9.29 -15.15 6.49
C MET A 279 7.87 -15.61 6.10
N THR A 280 7.42 -15.31 4.89
CA THR A 280 6.09 -15.73 4.39
C THR A 280 5.98 -17.25 4.22
N PHE A 281 7.08 -17.92 3.83
CA PHE A 281 7.11 -19.37 3.66
C PHE A 281 7.85 -20.12 4.79
N GLY A 282 8.17 -19.44 5.91
CA GLY A 282 8.72 -20.07 7.12
C GLY A 282 10.18 -20.58 7.01
N VAL A 283 10.97 -20.12 6.03
CA VAL A 283 12.35 -20.56 5.79
C VAL A 283 13.34 -19.66 6.53
N VAL A 284 13.23 -19.68 7.86
CA VAL A 284 13.81 -18.68 8.77
C VAL A 284 15.35 -18.69 8.82
N ASP A 285 16.00 -19.80 8.46
CA ASP A 285 17.46 -19.87 8.32
C ASP A 285 18.01 -19.04 7.14
N VAL A 286 17.16 -18.58 6.22
CA VAL A 286 17.53 -17.64 5.14
C VAL A 286 17.07 -16.21 5.46
N ALA A 287 16.11 -16.03 6.37
CA ALA A 287 15.67 -14.73 6.86
C ALA A 287 16.74 -14.01 7.71
N GLU A 288 17.54 -14.75 8.49
CA GLU A 288 18.59 -14.17 9.36
C GLU A 288 19.65 -13.37 8.59
N PRO A 289 20.38 -13.94 7.61
CA PRO A 289 21.38 -13.19 6.85
C PRO A 289 20.79 -12.03 6.03
N ALA A 290 19.51 -12.14 5.62
CA ALA A 290 18.80 -11.06 4.95
C ALA A 290 18.55 -9.86 5.89
N ALA A 291 17.99 -10.13 7.09
CA ALA A 291 17.77 -9.10 8.10
C ALA A 291 19.07 -8.44 8.58
N ARG A 292 20.17 -9.21 8.66
CA ARG A 292 21.51 -8.67 8.98
C ARG A 292 22.05 -7.69 7.94
N GLU A 293 21.90 -7.98 6.64
CA GLU A 293 22.36 -7.04 5.61
C GLU A 293 21.51 -5.75 5.61
N LEU A 294 20.20 -5.84 5.86
CA LEU A 294 19.33 -4.66 6.03
C LEU A 294 19.77 -3.78 7.20
N GLU A 295 19.95 -4.37 8.38
CA GLU A 295 20.45 -3.67 9.58
C GLU A 295 21.81 -3.00 9.32
N ARG A 296 22.76 -3.75 8.74
CA ARG A 296 24.11 -3.25 8.42
C ARG A 296 24.07 -2.10 7.41
N LEU A 297 23.15 -2.13 6.44
CA LEU A 297 22.97 -1.05 5.46
C LEU A 297 22.33 0.19 6.09
N ALA A 298 21.28 0.01 6.90
CA ALA A 298 20.59 1.10 7.56
C ALA A 298 21.45 1.77 8.65
N ARG A 299 22.25 1.00 9.41
CA ARG A 299 23.20 1.55 10.39
C ARG A 299 24.28 2.39 9.72
N GLY A 300 24.81 1.93 8.59
CA GLY A 300 25.74 2.73 7.78
C GLY A 300 25.12 4.01 7.19
N LEU A 301 23.80 4.05 7.02
CA LEU A 301 23.07 5.26 6.62
C LEU A 301 22.87 6.24 7.79
N GLU A 302 22.56 5.74 9.00
CA GLU A 302 22.47 6.57 10.22
C GLU A 302 23.84 7.17 10.57
N GLU A 303 24.90 6.36 10.59
CA GLU A 303 26.27 6.80 10.88
C GLU A 303 26.79 7.88 9.89
N SER A 304 26.30 7.88 8.65
CA SER A 304 26.77 8.80 7.60
C SER A 304 25.89 10.02 7.36
N LEU A 305 24.59 9.95 7.65
CA LEU A 305 23.62 11.04 7.42
C LEU A 305 23.01 11.60 8.71
N GLY A 306 22.81 10.77 9.74
CA GLY A 306 22.22 11.17 11.03
C GLY A 306 20.79 11.72 10.96
N THR A 307 20.05 11.48 9.87
CA THR A 307 18.71 12.07 9.66
C THR A 307 17.60 11.27 10.35
N PRO A 308 16.43 11.89 10.62
CA PRO A 308 15.26 11.18 11.14
C PRO A 308 14.82 10.01 10.26
N GLU A 309 15.00 10.12 8.95
CA GLU A 309 14.71 9.07 7.97
C GLU A 309 15.67 7.88 8.16
N ALA A 310 16.98 8.12 8.20
CA ALA A 310 17.97 7.05 8.40
C ALA A 310 17.80 6.32 9.75
N ARG A 311 17.35 7.02 10.79
CA ARG A 311 16.98 6.42 12.09
C ARG A 311 15.74 5.55 12.02
N ARG A 312 14.73 5.98 11.27
CA ARG A 312 13.52 5.20 11.00
C ARG A 312 13.87 3.91 10.25
N ASP A 313 14.71 4.01 9.23
CA ASP A 313 15.13 2.85 8.43
C ASP A 313 15.94 1.84 9.28
N LEU A 314 16.78 2.34 10.19
CA LEU A 314 17.50 1.51 11.17
C LEU A 314 16.55 0.86 12.20
N SER A 315 15.58 1.60 12.75
CA SER A 315 14.54 1.05 13.64
C SER A 315 13.73 -0.06 12.96
N VAL A 316 13.28 0.14 11.71
CA VAL A 316 12.56 -0.89 10.93
C VAL A 316 13.45 -2.12 10.68
N SER A 317 14.74 -1.90 10.41
CA SER A 317 15.70 -3.01 10.21
C SER A 317 15.99 -3.79 11.50
N LEU A 318 16.02 -3.11 12.65
CA LEU A 318 16.17 -3.73 13.98
C LEU A 318 14.91 -4.49 14.39
N ASP A 319 13.71 -3.95 14.13
CA ASP A 319 12.44 -4.68 14.32
C ASP A 319 12.40 -5.94 13.44
N ASN A 320 12.93 -5.88 12.23
CA ASN A 320 13.09 -7.04 11.34
C ASN A 320 14.05 -8.10 11.92
N VAL A 321 15.22 -7.70 12.43
CA VAL A 321 16.15 -8.62 13.13
C VAL A 321 15.49 -9.23 14.36
N GLY A 322 14.75 -8.44 15.15
CA GLY A 322 14.00 -8.91 16.31
C GLY A 322 12.96 -9.97 15.94
N ARG A 323 12.14 -9.68 14.93
CA ARG A 323 11.10 -10.58 14.40
C ARG A 323 11.66 -11.90 13.89
N VAL A 324 12.83 -11.90 13.24
CA VAL A 324 13.50 -13.14 12.83
C VAL A 324 14.01 -13.91 14.04
N ALA A 325 14.66 -13.23 15.00
CA ALA A 325 15.18 -13.86 16.21
C ALA A 325 14.07 -14.51 17.07
N GLU A 326 12.89 -13.90 17.20
CA GLU A 326 11.74 -14.49 17.91
C GLU A 326 11.30 -15.83 17.30
N VAL A 327 11.17 -15.91 15.96
CA VAL A 327 10.75 -17.16 15.29
C VAL A 327 11.85 -18.23 15.37
N ARG A 328 13.13 -17.84 15.48
CA ARG A 328 14.27 -18.73 15.77
C ARG A 328 14.35 -19.16 17.24
N GLY A 329 13.60 -18.52 18.15
CA GLY A 329 13.70 -18.72 19.60
C GLY A 329 14.93 -18.07 20.24
N GLU A 330 15.60 -17.16 19.54
CA GLU A 330 16.82 -16.44 19.95
C GLU A 330 16.46 -15.19 20.77
N TRP A 331 15.71 -15.39 21.87
CA TRP A 331 15.05 -14.31 22.63
C TRP A 331 16.00 -13.21 23.12
N ASP A 332 17.24 -13.54 23.50
CA ASP A 332 18.25 -12.55 23.90
C ASP A 332 18.63 -11.59 22.75
N VAL A 333 18.64 -12.10 21.50
CA VAL A 333 18.91 -11.31 20.29
C VAL A 333 17.69 -10.45 19.94
N ALA A 334 16.47 -11.00 20.09
CA ALA A 334 15.24 -10.24 19.89
C ALA A 334 15.10 -9.09 20.88
N GLU A 335 15.33 -9.34 22.17
CA GLU A 335 15.25 -8.32 23.23
C GLU A 335 16.32 -7.23 23.05
N ALA A 336 17.51 -7.58 22.55
CA ALA A 336 18.54 -6.60 22.19
C ALA A 336 18.10 -5.71 21.02
N ALA A 337 17.62 -6.31 19.92
CA ALA A 337 17.24 -5.58 18.70
C ALA A 337 16.04 -4.64 18.93
N TYR A 338 14.96 -5.12 19.56
CA TYR A 338 13.80 -4.29 19.88
C TYR A 338 14.14 -3.18 20.90
N ARG A 339 15.04 -3.42 21.86
CA ARG A 339 15.51 -2.38 22.79
C ARG A 339 16.29 -1.29 22.08
N GLU A 340 17.09 -1.62 21.07
CA GLU A 340 17.81 -0.63 20.26
C GLU A 340 16.84 0.16 19.37
N SER A 341 15.90 -0.51 18.69
CA SER A 341 14.85 0.12 17.88
C SER A 341 14.02 1.13 18.67
N LEU A 342 13.56 0.76 19.88
CA LEU A 342 12.84 1.65 20.81
C LEU A 342 13.69 2.82 21.33
N GLY A 343 15.02 2.79 21.17
CA GLY A 343 15.93 3.89 21.49
C GLY A 343 16.09 4.93 20.36
N LEU A 344 15.56 4.64 19.17
CA LEU A 344 15.65 5.50 17.97
C LEU A 344 14.36 6.26 17.64
N ALA A 345 13.25 5.94 18.33
CA ALA A 345 11.89 6.39 18.05
C ALA A 345 11.44 7.68 18.78
#